data_AF-A0A6P5J0S0-F1
#
_entry.id   AF-A0A6P5J0S0-F1
#
_cell.length_a   1.000
_cell.length_b   1.000
_cell.length_c   1.000
_cell.angle_alpha   90.00
_cell.angle_beta   90.00
_cell.angle_gamma   90.00
#
_symmetry.space_group_name_H-M   'P 1'
#
loop_
_entity.id
_entity.type
_entity.pdbx_description
1 polymer ?
#
loop_
_entity_poly.entity_id
_entity_poly.type
_entity_poly.pdbx_seq_one_letter_code
_entity_poly.pdbx_strand_id
1 'polypeptide(L)'
;MGGPGCGKGTQCENMAAKYGFCHVGLGELLREEANQATVRGQQIRDIMLKGLLVPTGVILDMVSDNMLSRPESKGFLIDGFPRELNQAKEFERIAVKRKKSVCRRPQVGRSPNIVIVFDCSTETMIHRVLLRGQKGHREDDAEDVVRQRLETHYTLCEPILAFYQQKNLLRNILAEDAAENIFAKCCSVIDSLQ
;
A
#
# COMPACT_ATOMS: atom_id res chain seq x y z
N MET A 1 2.81 5.25 -2.22
CA MET A 1 2.12 4.86 -3.47
C MET A 1 3.12 4.57 -4.57
N GLY A 2 2.74 3.77 -5.58
CA GLY A 2 3.59 3.38 -6.71
C GLY A 2 3.37 1.93 -7.14
N GLY A 3 3.73 1.58 -8.38
CA GLY A 3 3.43 0.29 -9.00
C GLY A 3 4.16 -0.91 -8.37
N PRO A 4 3.78 -2.16 -8.69
CA PRO A 4 4.46 -3.35 -8.19
C PRO A 4 5.95 -3.30 -8.56
N GLY A 5 6.85 -3.60 -7.63
CA GLY A 5 8.30 -3.62 -7.91
C GLY A 5 9.05 -2.30 -7.72
N CYS A 6 8.38 -1.16 -7.51
CA CYS A 6 9.07 0.13 -7.34
C CYS A 6 9.76 0.35 -5.97
N GLY A 7 9.89 -0.68 -5.12
CA GLY A 7 10.67 -0.60 -3.87
C GLY A 7 9.95 -0.08 -2.61
N LYS A 8 8.64 0.24 -2.68
CA LYS A 8 7.87 0.78 -1.54
C LYS A 8 8.04 0.02 -0.22
N GLY A 9 7.91 -1.31 -0.24
CA GLY A 9 7.97 -2.14 0.97
C GLY A 9 9.30 -1.96 1.70
N THR A 10 10.41 -2.15 0.98
CA THR A 10 11.77 -1.91 1.49
C THR A 10 11.93 -0.52 2.11
N GLN A 11 11.41 0.52 1.45
CA GLN A 11 11.54 1.88 1.94
C GLN A 11 10.64 2.15 3.15
N CYS A 12 9.46 1.54 3.20
CA CYS A 12 8.56 1.64 4.36
C CYS A 12 9.14 0.91 5.59
N GLU A 13 9.75 -0.27 5.41
CA GLU A 13 10.46 -0.99 6.47
C GLU A 13 11.61 -0.15 7.05
N ASN A 14 12.45 0.42 6.18
CA ASN A 14 13.56 1.29 6.59
C ASN A 14 13.07 2.55 7.33
N MET A 15 12.02 3.20 6.83
CA MET A 15 11.43 4.37 7.49
C MET A 15 10.77 4.00 8.83
N ALA A 16 10.07 2.87 8.90
CA ALA A 16 9.46 2.38 10.13
C ALA A 16 10.52 2.19 11.22
N ALA A 17 11.64 1.54 10.87
CA ALA A 17 12.77 1.34 11.79
C ALA A 17 13.39 2.67 12.24
N LYS A 18 13.64 3.60 11.32
CA LYS A 18 14.29 4.89 11.66
C LYS A 18 13.43 5.78 12.55
N TYR A 19 12.13 5.90 12.24
CA TYR A 19 11.25 6.88 12.90
C TYR A 19 10.39 6.28 14.03
N GLY A 20 10.46 4.96 14.24
CA GLY A 20 9.60 4.26 15.19
C GLY A 20 8.13 4.28 14.77
N PHE A 21 7.89 4.23 13.45
CA PHE A 21 6.55 4.11 12.88
C PHE A 21 6.18 2.63 12.70
N CYS A 22 4.89 2.38 12.59
CA CYS A 22 4.36 1.08 12.22
C CYS A 22 4.23 0.99 10.70
N HIS A 23 4.88 0.00 10.08
CA HIS A 23 4.61 -0.36 8.70
C HIS A 23 3.35 -1.24 8.61
N VAL A 24 2.41 -0.80 7.78
CA VAL A 24 1.15 -1.50 7.45
C VAL A 24 1.24 -1.92 5.98
N GLY A 25 1.77 -3.10 5.72
CA GLY A 25 1.95 -3.63 4.36
C GLY A 25 0.69 -4.31 3.84
N LEU A 26 -0.13 -3.64 3.02
CA LEU A 26 -1.39 -4.25 2.54
C LEU A 26 -1.16 -5.55 1.77
N GLY A 27 -0.09 -5.61 0.96
CA GLY A 27 0.23 -6.83 0.22
C GLY A 27 0.60 -8.00 1.13
N GLU A 28 1.21 -7.73 2.28
CA GLU A 28 1.56 -8.75 3.27
C GLU A 28 0.33 -9.24 4.01
N LEU A 29 -0.50 -8.32 4.54
CA LEU A 29 -1.77 -8.64 5.19
C LEU A 29 -2.66 -9.51 4.30
N LEU A 30 -2.73 -9.19 3.01
CA LEU A 30 -3.49 -9.97 2.03
C LEU A 30 -2.91 -11.38 1.83
N ARG A 31 -1.58 -11.54 1.78
CA ARG A 31 -0.94 -12.86 1.65
C ARG A 31 -1.11 -13.70 2.91
N GLU A 32 -0.99 -13.09 4.09
CA GLU A 32 -1.24 -13.77 5.36
C GLU A 32 -2.66 -14.33 5.44
N GLU A 33 -3.67 -13.52 5.07
CA GLU A 33 -5.06 -13.96 5.02
C GLU A 33 -5.29 -15.01 3.91
N ALA A 34 -4.67 -14.84 2.74
CA ALA A 34 -4.75 -15.79 1.62
C ALA A 34 -4.21 -17.19 1.98
N ASN A 35 -3.25 -17.26 2.89
CA ASN A 35 -2.65 -18.51 3.37
C ASN A 35 -3.50 -19.21 4.43
N GLN A 36 -4.55 -18.58 4.94
CA GLN A 36 -5.46 -19.23 5.89
C GLN A 36 -6.41 -20.18 5.15
N ALA A 37 -6.64 -21.36 5.74
CA ALA A 37 -7.58 -22.37 5.24
C ALA A 37 -9.05 -21.97 5.50
N THR A 38 -9.47 -20.80 5.02
CA THR A 38 -10.82 -20.26 5.14
C THR A 38 -11.40 -19.91 3.77
N VAL A 39 -12.72 -19.84 3.67
CA VAL A 39 -13.41 -19.42 2.43
C VAL A 39 -12.95 -18.02 1.98
N ARG A 40 -12.78 -17.10 2.95
CA ARG A 40 -12.29 -15.74 2.69
C ARG A 40 -10.83 -15.75 2.20
N GLY A 41 -9.97 -16.55 2.84
CA GLY A 41 -8.58 -16.71 2.43
C GLY A 41 -8.46 -17.21 0.99
N GLN A 42 -9.21 -18.25 0.63
CA GLN A 42 -9.24 -18.77 -0.74
C GLN A 42 -9.72 -17.71 -1.75
N GLN A 43 -10.80 -16.98 -1.44
CA GLN A 43 -11.30 -15.92 -2.31
C GLN A 43 -10.25 -14.80 -2.53
N ILE A 44 -9.56 -14.40 -1.47
CA ILE A 44 -8.49 -13.40 -1.56
C ILE A 44 -7.34 -13.93 -2.43
N ARG A 45 -6.93 -15.18 -2.21
CA ARG A 45 -5.88 -15.84 -3.02
C ARG A 45 -6.25 -15.83 -4.51
N ASP A 46 -7.46 -16.26 -4.86
CA ASP A 46 -7.93 -16.33 -6.25
C ASP A 46 -7.95 -14.96 -6.94
N ILE A 47 -8.34 -13.91 -6.20
CA ILE A 47 -8.32 -12.53 -6.71
C ILE A 47 -6.87 -12.06 -6.94
N MET A 48 -5.97 -12.34 -5.99
CA MET A 48 -4.56 -11.95 -6.08
C MET A 48 -3.83 -12.65 -7.22
N LEU A 49 -4.09 -13.94 -7.44
CA LEU A 49 -3.52 -14.70 -8.55
C LEU A 49 -4.01 -14.22 -9.92
N LYS A 50 -5.11 -13.47 -9.98
CA LYS A 50 -5.58 -12.78 -11.18
C LYS A 50 -5.05 -11.36 -11.31
N GLY A 51 -4.20 -10.90 -10.39
CA GLY A 51 -3.68 -9.54 -10.37
C GLY A 51 -4.72 -8.45 -10.10
N LEU A 52 -5.90 -8.82 -9.59
CA LEU A 52 -7.03 -7.91 -9.35
C LEU A 52 -7.01 -7.31 -7.93
N LEU A 53 -7.83 -6.29 -7.71
CA LEU A 53 -8.01 -5.70 -6.39
C LEU A 53 -9.05 -6.45 -5.56
N VAL A 54 -8.68 -6.80 -4.33
CA VAL A 54 -9.61 -7.31 -3.33
C VAL A 54 -10.61 -6.20 -2.94
N PRO A 55 -11.89 -6.51 -2.67
CA PRO A 55 -12.92 -5.50 -2.43
C PRO A 55 -12.59 -4.52 -1.30
N THR A 56 -12.91 -3.25 -1.54
CA THR A 56 -12.52 -2.14 -0.65
C THR A 56 -12.96 -2.30 0.81
N GLY A 57 -14.14 -2.87 1.08
CA GLY A 57 -14.55 -3.15 2.47
C GLY A 57 -13.59 -4.09 3.21
N VAL A 58 -13.15 -5.16 2.55
CA VAL A 58 -12.19 -6.13 3.10
C VAL A 58 -10.84 -5.45 3.38
N ILE A 59 -10.37 -4.63 2.45
CA ILE A 59 -9.12 -3.88 2.58
C ILE A 59 -9.16 -2.92 3.76
N LEU A 60 -10.24 -2.13 3.89
CA LEU A 60 -10.40 -1.15 4.96
C LEU A 60 -10.46 -1.80 6.33
N ASP A 61 -11.12 -2.96 6.44
CA ASP A 61 -11.15 -3.73 7.69
C ASP A 61 -9.74 -4.22 8.06
N MET A 62 -8.99 -4.80 7.11
CA MET A 62 -7.63 -5.32 7.38
C MET A 62 -6.65 -4.20 7.77
N VAL A 63 -6.70 -3.06 7.09
CA VAL A 63 -5.86 -1.89 7.43
C VAL A 63 -6.25 -1.34 8.81
N SER A 64 -7.55 -1.22 9.09
CA SER A 64 -8.05 -0.73 10.38
C SER A 64 -7.64 -1.65 11.53
N ASP A 65 -7.84 -2.96 11.39
CA ASP A 65 -7.50 -3.96 12.40
C ASP A 65 -5.99 -3.94 12.71
N ASN A 66 -5.14 -3.85 11.67
CA ASN A 66 -3.69 -3.75 11.85
C ASN A 66 -3.29 -2.46 12.61
N MET A 67 -3.86 -1.31 12.24
CA MET A 67 -3.59 -0.05 12.91
C MET A 67 -4.06 -0.05 14.37
N LEU A 68 -5.24 -0.60 14.65
CA LEU A 68 -5.80 -0.70 16.00
C LEU A 68 -5.01 -1.66 16.90
N SER A 69 -4.34 -2.65 16.33
CA SER A 69 -3.49 -3.58 17.07
C SER A 69 -2.18 -2.96 17.58
N ARG A 70 -1.85 -1.73 17.15
CA ARG A 70 -0.59 -1.03 17.46
C ARG A 70 -0.83 0.39 18.01
N PRO A 71 -1.60 0.55 19.10
CA PRO A 71 -1.94 1.86 19.66
C PRO A 71 -0.74 2.66 20.17
N GLU A 72 0.38 2.01 20.48
CA GLU A 72 1.63 2.59 20.94
C GLU A 72 2.49 3.22 19.83
N SER A 73 2.11 3.01 18.56
CA SER A 73 2.90 3.49 17.42
C SER A 73 2.96 5.01 17.36
N LYS A 74 4.14 5.57 17.04
CA LYS A 74 4.32 7.02 16.84
C LYS A 74 3.70 7.53 15.53
N GLY A 75 3.41 6.64 14.60
CA GLY A 75 2.87 6.95 13.28
C GLY A 75 2.68 5.70 12.43
N PHE A 76 2.05 5.82 11.28
CA PHE A 76 1.78 4.68 10.39
C PHE A 76 2.28 4.97 8.97
N LEU A 77 2.96 3.97 8.39
CA LEU A 77 3.34 3.94 6.98
C LEU A 77 2.48 2.87 6.30
N ILE A 78 1.46 3.31 5.57
CA ILE A 78 0.54 2.39 4.89
C ILE A 78 1.05 2.11 3.47
N ASP A 79 1.63 0.93 3.27
CA ASP A 79 2.20 0.50 1.99
C ASP A 79 1.17 -0.24 1.15
N GLY A 80 1.15 0.07 -0.15
CA GLY A 80 0.26 -0.54 -1.11
C GLY A 80 -1.20 -0.12 -0.96
N PHE A 81 -1.50 0.96 -0.24
CA PHE A 81 -2.83 1.55 -0.06
C PHE A 81 -2.74 3.08 -0.12
N PRO A 82 -3.76 3.79 -0.65
CA PRO A 82 -4.88 3.26 -1.44
C PRO A 82 -4.43 2.83 -2.86
N ARG A 83 -5.16 1.88 -3.46
CA ARG A 83 -4.96 1.38 -4.84
C ARG A 83 -6.04 1.84 -5.82
N GLU A 84 -7.14 2.40 -5.31
CA GLU A 84 -8.19 3.04 -6.10
C GLU A 84 -8.76 4.26 -5.36
N LEU A 85 -9.42 5.16 -6.06
CA LEU A 85 -9.94 6.39 -5.48
C LEU A 85 -10.99 6.14 -4.38
N ASN A 86 -11.80 5.09 -4.51
CA ASN A 86 -12.83 4.79 -3.52
C ASN A 86 -12.21 4.39 -2.17
N GLN A 87 -11.09 3.66 -2.17
CA GLN A 87 -10.33 3.36 -0.96
C GLN A 87 -9.84 4.62 -0.25
N ALA A 88 -9.28 5.57 -1.00
CA ALA A 88 -8.82 6.86 -0.45
C ALA A 88 -9.98 7.64 0.19
N LYS A 89 -11.10 7.77 -0.52
CA LYS A 89 -12.28 8.51 -0.06
C LYS A 89 -12.89 7.86 1.18
N GLU A 90 -13.10 6.55 1.18
CA GLU A 90 -13.74 5.86 2.31
C GLU A 90 -12.84 5.80 3.54
N PHE A 91 -11.52 5.61 3.37
CA PHE A 91 -10.58 5.67 4.49
C PHE A 91 -10.61 7.05 5.18
N GLU A 92 -10.62 8.14 4.42
CA GLU A 92 -10.74 9.47 5.02
C GLU A 92 -12.13 9.73 5.63
N ARG A 93 -13.18 9.09 5.09
CA ARG A 93 -14.56 9.24 5.58
C ARG A 93 -14.81 8.55 6.92
N ILE A 94 -14.16 7.42 7.17
CA ILE A 94 -14.22 6.69 8.45
C ILE A 94 -13.79 7.61 9.60
N ALA A 95 -12.85 8.53 9.35
CA ALA A 95 -12.44 9.57 10.32
C ALA A 95 -13.61 10.45 10.80
N VAL A 96 -14.54 10.75 9.90
CA VAL A 96 -15.62 11.73 10.08
C VAL A 96 -16.86 11.08 10.71
N LYS A 97 -17.16 9.82 10.38
CA LYS A 97 -18.36 9.10 10.86
C LYS A 97 -18.10 8.35 12.18
N ARG A 98 -17.77 9.05 13.27
CA ARG A 98 -17.68 8.42 14.61
C ARG A 98 -19.03 8.04 15.24
N LYS A 99 -20.19 8.22 14.57
CA LYS A 99 -21.50 8.16 15.25
C LYS A 99 -22.53 7.15 14.77
N LYS A 100 -22.42 6.51 13.59
CA LYS A 100 -23.37 5.46 13.16
C LYS A 100 -22.73 4.53 12.12
N SER A 101 -22.07 3.47 12.57
CA SER A 101 -21.70 2.35 11.69
C SER A 101 -22.59 1.15 12.01
N VAL A 102 -23.15 0.55 10.95
CA VAL A 102 -23.92 -0.70 10.99
C VAL A 102 -22.99 -1.90 11.28
N CYS A 103 -21.69 -1.74 11.02
CA CYS A 103 -20.64 -2.67 11.42
C CYS A 103 -20.27 -2.43 12.90
N ARG A 104 -20.36 -3.47 13.75
CA ARG A 104 -20.01 -3.42 15.17
C ARG A 104 -18.50 -3.32 15.45
N ARG A 105 -17.65 -3.36 14.42
CA ARG A 105 -16.18 -3.31 14.57
C ARG A 105 -15.69 -1.86 14.54
N PRO A 106 -14.76 -1.48 15.44
CA PRO A 106 -14.08 -0.19 15.35
C PRO A 106 -13.28 -0.12 14.05
N GLN A 107 -13.46 0.94 13.27
CA GLN A 107 -12.66 1.22 12.07
C GLN A 107 -11.86 2.50 12.30
N VAL A 108 -10.66 2.56 11.72
CA VAL A 108 -9.80 3.74 11.78
C VAL A 108 -9.64 4.30 10.39
N GLY A 109 -9.84 5.61 10.30
CA GLY A 109 -9.68 6.37 9.08
C GLY A 109 -9.14 7.74 9.42
N ARG A 110 -8.24 8.28 8.58
CA ARG A 110 -7.70 9.63 8.72
C ARG A 110 -7.15 10.12 7.38
N SER A 111 -7.20 11.43 7.14
CA SER A 111 -6.38 12.03 6.07
C SER A 111 -4.89 11.80 6.37
N PRO A 112 -4.10 11.35 5.39
CA PRO A 112 -2.65 11.21 5.56
C PRO A 112 -2.00 12.58 5.76
N ASN A 113 -0.87 12.61 6.48
CA ASN A 113 -0.02 13.80 6.59
C ASN A 113 0.77 14.07 5.31
N ILE A 114 1.15 13.00 4.59
CA ILE A 114 1.87 13.06 3.33
C ILE A 114 1.59 11.79 2.52
N VAL A 115 1.73 11.87 1.20
CA VAL A 115 1.66 10.72 0.29
C VAL A 115 2.92 10.72 -0.58
N ILE A 116 3.81 9.76 -0.31
CA ILE A 116 5.02 9.56 -1.09
C ILE A 116 4.70 8.69 -2.30
N VAL A 117 5.02 9.15 -3.50
CA VAL A 117 4.83 8.44 -4.77
C VAL A 117 6.19 8.03 -5.31
N PHE A 118 6.38 6.73 -5.48
CA PHE A 118 7.58 6.15 -6.08
C PHE A 118 7.39 6.07 -7.59
N ASP A 119 8.08 6.94 -8.31
CA ASP A 119 8.11 6.98 -9.77
C ASP A 119 9.18 6.01 -10.28
N CYS A 120 8.74 5.02 -11.06
CA CYS A 120 9.57 3.93 -11.54
C CYS A 120 9.03 3.46 -12.89
N SER A 121 9.93 3.24 -13.83
CA SER A 121 9.65 2.70 -15.14
C SER A 121 9.05 1.30 -15.06
N THR A 122 8.19 0.99 -16.05
CA THR A 122 7.57 -0.32 -16.22
C THR A 122 8.62 -1.42 -16.30
N GLU A 123 9.70 -1.17 -17.04
CA GLU A 123 10.81 -2.08 -17.27
C GLU A 123 11.50 -2.44 -15.96
N THR A 124 11.88 -1.44 -15.16
CA THR A 124 12.48 -1.65 -13.83
C THR A 124 11.51 -2.39 -12.91
N MET A 125 10.22 -2.04 -12.92
CA MET A 125 9.19 -2.70 -12.12
C MET A 125 9.05 -4.18 -12.47
N ILE A 126 8.89 -4.51 -13.75
CA ILE A 126 8.79 -5.90 -14.23
C ILE A 126 10.04 -6.68 -13.83
N HIS A 127 11.22 -6.15 -14.15
CA HIS A 127 12.50 -6.80 -13.84
C HIS A 127 12.65 -7.11 -12.34
N ARG A 128 12.37 -6.13 -11.47
CA ARG A 128 12.46 -6.30 -10.02
C ARG A 128 11.44 -7.31 -9.48
N VAL A 129 10.22 -7.37 -10.04
CA VAL A 129 9.21 -8.34 -9.59
C VAL A 129 9.57 -9.75 -10.03
N LEU A 130 10.00 -9.95 -11.27
CA LEU A 130 10.39 -11.27 -11.76
C LEU A 130 11.60 -11.84 -11.00
N LEU A 131 12.61 -11.01 -10.71
CA LEU A 131 13.73 -11.40 -9.85
C LEU A 131 13.30 -11.82 -8.44
N ARG A 132 12.25 -11.18 -7.90
CA ARG A 132 11.67 -11.55 -6.60
C ARG A 132 10.91 -12.88 -6.69
N GLY A 133 10.17 -13.11 -7.76
CA GLY A 133 9.44 -14.35 -8.03
C GLY A 133 10.37 -15.56 -8.15
N GLN A 134 11.53 -15.41 -8.81
CA GLN A 134 12.54 -16.47 -8.94
C GLN A 134 13.11 -16.95 -7.60
N LYS A 135 13.11 -16.08 -6.58
CA LYS A 135 13.52 -16.44 -5.23
C LYS A 135 12.42 -17.18 -4.45
N GLY A 136 11.28 -17.50 -5.08
CA GLY A 136 10.20 -18.30 -4.48
C GLY A 136 9.37 -17.58 -3.42
N HIS A 137 9.41 -16.24 -3.36
CA HIS A 137 8.79 -15.52 -2.26
C HIS A 137 7.28 -15.31 -2.41
N ARG A 138 6.72 -15.33 -3.64
CA ARG A 138 5.33 -14.92 -3.93
C ARG A 138 4.77 -15.60 -5.17
N GLU A 139 3.58 -16.21 -5.05
CA GLU A 139 2.86 -16.80 -6.18
C GLU A 139 2.35 -15.72 -7.17
N ASP A 140 2.00 -14.53 -6.67
CA ASP A 140 1.48 -13.40 -7.46
C ASP A 140 2.55 -12.63 -8.27
N ASP A 141 3.76 -13.19 -8.38
CA ASP A 141 4.90 -12.64 -9.14
C ASP A 141 5.13 -13.35 -10.50
N ALA A 142 4.21 -14.24 -10.91
CA ALA A 142 4.19 -14.79 -12.26
C ALA A 142 3.99 -13.70 -13.32
N GLU A 143 4.62 -13.82 -14.48
CA GLU A 143 4.74 -12.73 -15.46
C GLU A 143 3.39 -12.16 -15.92
N ASP A 144 2.43 -13.03 -16.22
CA ASP A 144 1.07 -12.67 -16.60
C ASP A 144 0.35 -11.89 -15.49
N VAL A 145 0.50 -12.32 -14.24
CA VAL A 145 -0.05 -11.65 -13.06
C VAL A 145 0.59 -10.28 -12.86
N VAL A 146 1.91 -10.17 -13.06
CA VAL A 146 2.65 -8.90 -12.94
C VAL A 146 2.16 -7.88 -13.97
N ARG A 147 1.96 -8.30 -15.21
CA ARG A 147 1.40 -7.44 -16.27
C ARG A 147 0.00 -6.96 -15.90
N GLN A 148 -0.87 -7.85 -15.43
CA GLN A 148 -2.23 -7.48 -15.00
C GLN A 148 -2.22 -6.49 -13.82
N ARG A 149 -1.28 -6.65 -12.87
CA ARG A 149 -1.11 -5.74 -11.73
C ARG A 149 -0.64 -4.36 -12.17
N LEU A 150 0.25 -4.29 -13.17
CA LEU A 150 0.71 -3.03 -13.74
C LEU A 150 -0.41 -2.31 -14.49
N GLU A 151 -1.16 -3.02 -15.32
CA GLU A 151 -2.35 -2.48 -16.00
C GLU A 151 -3.35 -1.91 -14.99
N THR A 152 -3.73 -2.72 -13.99
CA THR A 152 -4.62 -2.30 -12.90
C THR A 152 -4.09 -1.07 -12.17
N HIS A 153 -2.77 -1.02 -11.92
CA HIS A 153 -2.14 0.15 -11.29
C HIS A 153 -2.28 1.40 -12.15
N TYR A 154 -1.93 1.35 -13.43
CA TYR A 154 -2.02 2.53 -14.31
C TYR A 154 -3.45 3.02 -14.48
N THR A 155 -4.42 2.12 -14.63
CA THR A 155 -5.84 2.48 -14.77
C THR A 155 -6.41 3.16 -13.52
N LEU A 156 -5.97 2.76 -12.33
CA LEU A 156 -6.61 3.19 -11.07
C LEU A 156 -5.82 4.23 -10.28
N CYS A 157 -4.53 4.41 -10.57
CA CYS A 157 -3.66 5.30 -9.80
C CYS A 157 -3.89 6.79 -10.09
N GLU A 158 -4.12 7.15 -11.36
CA GLU A 158 -4.24 8.57 -11.78
C GLU A 158 -5.31 9.34 -11.00
N PRO A 159 -6.55 8.82 -10.81
CA PRO A 159 -7.56 9.53 -10.01
C PRO A 159 -7.16 9.74 -8.54
N ILE A 160 -6.33 8.86 -7.97
CA ILE A 160 -5.83 8.97 -6.61
C ILE A 160 -4.76 10.06 -6.53
N LEU A 161 -3.86 10.11 -7.51
CA LEU A 161 -2.84 11.15 -7.61
C LEU A 161 -3.51 12.52 -7.73
N ALA A 162 -4.49 12.68 -8.62
CA ALA A 162 -5.25 13.91 -8.76
C ALA A 162 -5.92 14.32 -7.42
N PHE A 163 -6.51 13.36 -6.70
CA PHE A 163 -7.16 13.61 -5.41
C PHE A 163 -6.20 14.13 -4.33
N TYR A 164 -4.99 13.57 -4.22
CA TYR A 164 -4.01 14.02 -3.24
C TYR A 164 -3.20 15.24 -3.70
N GLN A 165 -3.06 15.45 -5.01
CA GLN A 165 -2.44 16.65 -5.57
C GLN A 165 -3.24 17.90 -5.19
N GLN A 166 -4.57 17.84 -5.30
CA GLN A 166 -5.46 18.94 -4.91
C GLN A 166 -5.36 19.30 -3.42
N LYS A 167 -4.87 18.39 -2.58
CA LYS A 167 -4.65 18.60 -1.15
C LYS A 167 -3.21 19.02 -0.80
N ASN A 168 -2.34 19.16 -1.80
CA ASN A 168 -0.90 19.44 -1.64
C ASN A 168 -0.14 18.38 -0.81
N LEU A 169 -0.64 17.14 -0.78
CA LEU A 169 -0.06 16.05 0.02
C LEU A 169 0.91 15.16 -0.75
N LEU A 170 1.01 15.30 -2.07
CA LEU A 170 1.90 14.46 -2.89
C LEU A 170 3.36 14.87 -2.78
N ARG A 171 4.25 13.89 -2.69
CA ARG A 171 5.71 14.03 -2.87
C ARG A 171 6.20 12.92 -3.77
N ASN A 172 6.75 13.27 -4.92
CA ASN A 172 7.27 12.31 -5.89
C ASN A 172 8.75 12.02 -5.59
N ILE A 173 9.13 10.75 -5.64
CA ILE A 173 10.50 10.27 -5.50
C ILE A 173 10.80 9.36 -6.67
N LEU A 174 11.85 9.70 -7.44
CA LEU A 174 12.40 8.82 -8.46
C LEU A 174 12.99 7.57 -7.80
N ALA A 175 12.46 6.41 -8.15
CA ALA A 175 12.71 5.11 -7.54
C ALA A 175 13.56 4.18 -8.44
N GLU A 176 14.42 4.78 -9.27
CA GLU A 176 15.36 4.08 -10.15
C GLU A 176 16.74 3.88 -9.51
N ASP A 177 17.10 4.72 -8.54
CA ASP A 177 18.42 4.70 -7.89
C ASP A 177 18.62 3.49 -6.94
N ALA A 178 19.84 3.40 -6.37
CA ALA A 178 20.14 2.50 -5.26
C ALA A 178 19.21 2.73 -4.06
N ALA A 179 18.94 1.67 -3.29
CA ALA A 179 17.96 1.69 -2.21
C ALA A 179 18.29 2.73 -1.13
N GLU A 180 19.57 2.97 -0.86
CA GLU A 180 20.07 3.93 0.13
C GLU A 180 19.79 5.37 -0.31
N ASN A 181 19.95 5.66 -1.61
CA ASN A 181 19.68 6.98 -2.19
C ASN A 181 18.18 7.28 -2.16
N ILE A 182 17.35 6.28 -2.52
CA ILE A 182 15.90 6.40 -2.42
C ILE A 182 15.48 6.61 -0.95
N PHE A 183 16.10 5.89 -0.03
CA PHE A 183 15.82 6.00 1.40
C PHE A 183 16.16 7.40 1.94
N ALA A 184 17.31 7.96 1.55
CA ALA A 184 17.69 9.32 1.92
C ALA A 184 16.67 10.36 1.43
N LYS A 185 16.17 10.23 0.20
CA LYS A 185 15.08 11.09 -0.32
C LYS A 185 13.79 10.92 0.50
N CYS A 186 13.43 9.69 0.86
CA CYS A 186 12.26 9.43 1.72
C CYS A 186 12.41 10.09 3.10
N CYS A 187 13.60 10.00 3.70
CA CYS A 187 13.91 10.66 4.96
C CYS A 187 13.73 12.17 4.87
N SER A 188 14.27 12.80 3.83
CA SER A 188 14.12 14.25 3.60
C SER A 188 12.64 14.68 3.57
N VAL A 189 11.77 13.88 2.98
CA VAL A 189 10.32 14.13 2.99
C VAL A 189 9.74 14.02 4.40
N ILE A 190 10.04 12.96 5.14
CA ILE A 190 9.52 12.75 6.50
C ILE A 190 10.03 13.84 7.46
N ASP A 191 11.32 14.17 7.38
CA ASP A 191 11.96 15.17 8.24
C ASP A 191 11.39 16.57 7.99
N SER A 192 10.88 16.87 6.78
CA SER A 192 10.21 18.15 6.47
C SER A 192 8.82 18.32 7.11
N LEU A 193 8.28 17.27 7.73
CA LEU A 193 6.98 17.30 8.42
C LEU A 193 7.11 17.58 9.92
N GLN A 194 8.33 17.51 10.47
CA GLN A 194 8.66 17.74 11.87
C GLN A 194 8.97 19.21 12.13
#